data_AF-A0AAN8FU15-F1
#
_entry.id   AF-A0AAN8FU15-F1
#
_cell.length_a   1.000
_cell.length_b   1.000
_cell.length_c   1.000
_cell.angle_alpha   90.00
_cell.angle_beta   90.00
_cell.angle_gamma   90.00
#
_symmetry.space_group_name_H-M   'P 1'
#
loop_
_entity.id
_entity.type
_entity.pdbx_description
1 polymer ?
#
loop_
_entity_poly.entity_id
_entity_poly.type
_entity_poly.pdbx_seq_one_letter_code
_entity_poly.pdbx_strand_id
1 'polypeptide(L)'
;SCIHQVRIIDIQNGTFFNGMQRFFLIVVLIRHILAVQDVLFFHIDQPRQLAYTYQMQPSHSVGVPFPKYSYKKASLVYAYPAHGCEPLKNNLGPNEVVLLERGECSFVEKIINAENAGALIALVTDSHSGGDDFVDMVTDTTKRQAGIPAGYISGASGRRIRDFLLYSDGSIQITIPLNHTLATLREIPNKPPWELW
;
A
#
# COMPACT_ATOMS: atom_id res chain seq x y z
N SER A 1 -63.74 13.02 -21.30
CA SER A 1 -63.50 14.43 -20.94
C SER A 1 -62.40 14.49 -19.90
N CYS A 2 -61.17 14.87 -20.25
CA CYS A 2 -60.65 16.26 -20.26
C CYS A 2 -60.48 16.81 -18.81
N ILE A 3 -59.36 17.38 -18.33
CA ILE A 3 -58.17 18.03 -18.93
C ILE A 3 -57.05 18.17 -17.86
N HIS A 4 -55.79 18.20 -18.31
CA HIS A 4 -54.54 18.65 -17.64
C HIS A 4 -54.60 20.07 -17.02
N GLN A 5 -53.85 20.37 -15.94
CA GLN A 5 -52.82 21.45 -15.97
C GLN A 5 -51.91 21.54 -14.75
N VAL A 6 -50.61 21.60 -15.09
CA VAL A 6 -49.39 21.99 -14.38
C VAL A 6 -49.51 23.33 -13.64
N ARG A 7 -48.89 23.45 -12.44
CA ARG A 7 -48.47 24.75 -11.86
C ARG A 7 -46.95 24.87 -11.91
N ILE A 8 -46.51 25.83 -12.71
CA ILE A 8 -45.15 26.37 -12.78
C ILE A 8 -44.98 27.31 -11.57
N ILE A 9 -43.90 27.15 -10.81
CA ILE A 9 -43.37 28.20 -9.94
C ILE A 9 -42.04 28.62 -10.57
N ASP A 10 -42.05 29.79 -11.20
CA ASP A 10 -40.88 30.51 -11.65
C ASP A 10 -39.97 30.83 -10.46
N ILE A 11 -38.74 30.32 -10.48
CA ILE A 11 -37.62 30.91 -9.75
C ILE A 11 -36.66 31.42 -10.81
N GLN A 12 -36.56 32.74 -10.85
CA GLN A 12 -35.80 33.49 -11.83
C GLN A 12 -34.30 33.15 -11.81
N ASN A 13 -33.74 33.17 -13.02
CA ASN A 13 -32.32 33.23 -13.32
C ASN A 13 -31.57 34.22 -12.41
N GLY A 14 -30.57 33.69 -11.69
CA GLY A 14 -29.57 34.45 -10.94
C GLY A 14 -28.25 33.69 -10.93
N THR A 15 -27.77 33.27 -12.11
CA THR A 15 -26.45 32.69 -12.28
C THR A 15 -25.38 33.76 -12.06
N PHE A 16 -24.78 33.80 -10.89
CA PHE A 16 -23.46 34.42 -10.69
C PHE A 16 -22.61 33.56 -9.74
N PHE A 17 -22.31 32.34 -10.18
CA PHE A 17 -21.18 31.61 -9.59
C PHE A 17 -19.90 32.31 -10.07
N ASN A 18 -19.30 33.10 -9.19
CA ASN A 18 -18.04 33.81 -9.43
C ASN A 18 -16.99 32.85 -10.04
N GLY A 19 -16.34 33.26 -11.13
CA GLY A 19 -15.33 32.45 -11.82
C GLY A 19 -14.23 31.95 -10.89
N MET A 20 -13.90 32.73 -9.85
CA MET A 20 -12.97 32.36 -8.78
C MET A 20 -13.47 31.17 -7.93
N GLN A 21 -14.77 31.05 -7.67
CA GLN A 21 -15.35 29.97 -6.87
C GLN A 21 -15.47 28.67 -7.66
N ARG A 22 -15.76 28.75 -8.97
CA ARG A 22 -15.68 27.60 -9.89
C ARG A 22 -14.25 27.13 -10.07
N PHE A 23 -13.29 28.06 -10.17
CA PHE A 23 -11.87 27.72 -10.23
C PHE A 23 -11.38 27.06 -8.95
N PHE A 24 -11.78 27.57 -7.78
CA PHE A 24 -11.48 26.92 -6.49
C PHE A 24 -12.08 25.52 -6.39
N LEU A 25 -13.35 25.32 -6.78
CA LEU A 25 -13.99 24.00 -6.81
C LEU A 25 -13.27 23.05 -7.77
N ILE A 26 -12.91 23.52 -8.97
CA ILE A 26 -12.15 22.75 -9.95
C ILE A 26 -10.75 22.41 -9.43
N VAL A 27 -10.03 23.34 -8.80
CA VAL A 27 -8.70 23.10 -8.22
C VAL A 27 -8.77 22.14 -7.03
N VAL A 28 -9.80 22.23 -6.18
CA VAL A 28 -10.04 21.29 -5.07
C VAL A 28 -10.40 19.90 -5.60
N LEU A 29 -11.26 19.82 -6.61
CA LEU A 29 -11.58 18.55 -7.29
C LEU A 29 -10.34 17.97 -7.97
N ILE A 30 -9.54 18.76 -8.67
CA ILE A 30 -8.27 18.32 -9.30
C ILE A 30 -7.26 17.88 -8.24
N ARG A 31 -7.14 18.59 -7.10
CA ARG A 31 -6.28 18.16 -5.98
C ARG A 31 -6.76 16.86 -5.35
N HIS A 32 -8.07 16.62 -5.27
CA HIS A 32 -8.61 15.33 -4.82
C HIS A 32 -8.46 14.22 -5.87
N ILE A 33 -8.51 14.54 -7.16
CA ILE A 33 -8.33 13.59 -8.28
C ILE A 33 -6.86 13.20 -8.45
N LEU A 34 -5.89 14.04 -8.05
CA LEU A 34 -4.45 13.82 -8.20
C LEU A 34 -3.72 13.55 -6.88
N ALA A 35 -4.32 12.79 -5.97
CA ALA A 35 -3.55 12.13 -4.91
C ALA A 35 -2.87 10.87 -5.50
N VAL A 36 -1.94 11.07 -6.43
CA VAL A 36 -1.06 9.98 -6.90
C VAL A 36 -0.13 9.67 -5.74
N GLN A 37 -0.35 8.55 -5.06
CA GLN A 37 0.61 8.05 -4.07
C GLN A 37 1.89 7.68 -4.83
N ASP A 38 3.03 8.19 -4.37
CA ASP A 38 4.31 7.91 -4.98
C ASP A 38 4.61 6.42 -4.85
N VAL A 39 4.80 5.75 -5.98
CA VAL A 39 5.23 4.35 -6.01
C VAL A 39 6.61 4.25 -5.38
N LEU A 40 6.78 3.31 -4.45
CA LEU A 40 8.05 3.06 -3.78
C LEU A 40 8.64 1.72 -4.22
N PHE A 41 9.92 1.52 -3.93
CA PHE A 41 10.63 0.29 -4.27
C PHE A 41 11.44 -0.19 -3.07
N PHE A 42 11.68 -1.49 -3.00
CA PHE A 42 12.67 -2.11 -2.11
C PHE A 42 13.52 -3.10 -2.89
N HIS A 43 14.72 -3.37 -2.40
CA HIS A 43 15.59 -4.40 -2.96
C HIS A 43 15.75 -5.54 -1.97
N ILE A 44 15.69 -6.78 -2.44
CA ILE A 44 16.12 -7.93 -1.64
C ILE A 44 17.64 -8.08 -1.83
N ASP A 45 18.39 -7.91 -0.75
CA ASP A 45 19.85 -8.03 -0.74
C ASP A 45 20.28 -9.51 -0.75
N GLN A 46 19.55 -10.37 -0.03
CA GLN A 46 19.75 -11.82 0.05
C GLN A 46 18.40 -12.52 0.30
N PRO A 47 18.19 -13.76 -0.21
CA PRO A 47 19.13 -14.60 -0.98
C PRO A 47 19.25 -14.17 -2.46
N ARG A 48 20.31 -14.62 -3.14
CA ARG A 48 20.57 -14.27 -4.56
C ARG A 48 19.40 -14.62 -5.49
N GLN A 49 18.70 -15.73 -5.29
CA GLN A 49 17.56 -16.11 -6.15
C GLN A 49 16.35 -15.17 -6.05
N LEU A 50 16.30 -14.32 -5.02
CA LEU A 50 15.26 -13.30 -4.84
C LEU A 50 15.81 -11.89 -4.99
N ALA A 51 17.08 -11.71 -5.40
CA ALA A 51 17.76 -10.42 -5.36
C ALA A 51 17.36 -9.46 -6.50
N TYR A 52 16.11 -9.00 -6.46
CA TYR A 52 15.47 -8.10 -7.40
C TYR A 52 14.98 -6.82 -6.72
N THR A 53 14.63 -5.83 -7.52
CA THR A 53 13.97 -4.60 -7.09
C THR A 53 12.46 -4.76 -7.26
N TYR A 54 11.76 -4.72 -6.13
CA TYR A 54 10.33 -4.93 -6.04
C TYR A 54 9.62 -3.59 -5.91
N GLN A 55 8.52 -3.45 -6.64
CA GLN A 55 7.62 -2.32 -6.51
C GLN A 55 6.67 -2.53 -5.31
N MET A 56 6.40 -1.47 -4.57
CA MET A 56 5.38 -1.45 -3.53
C MET A 56 4.55 -0.17 -3.58
N GLN A 57 3.26 -0.28 -3.30
CA GLN A 57 2.37 0.86 -3.13
C GLN A 57 2.28 1.21 -1.63
N PRO A 58 2.80 2.35 -1.18
CA PRO A 58 2.59 2.78 0.20
C PRO A 58 1.10 3.05 0.45
N SER A 59 0.70 3.10 1.72
CA SER A 59 -0.59 3.69 2.11
C SER A 59 -0.46 4.62 3.31
N HIS A 60 -0.64 5.91 3.06
CA HIS A 60 -0.68 6.94 4.10
C HIS A 60 -1.98 6.98 4.89
N SER A 61 -3.03 6.28 4.42
CA SER A 61 -4.31 6.20 5.13
C SER A 61 -4.36 5.07 6.15
N VAL A 62 -3.48 4.06 6.00
CA VAL A 62 -3.40 2.88 6.86
C VAL A 62 -2.20 2.96 7.81
N GLY A 63 -1.03 3.35 7.31
CA GLY A 63 0.19 3.52 8.09
C GLY A 63 0.78 4.93 7.97
N VAL A 64 1.88 5.18 8.67
CA VAL A 64 2.61 6.45 8.54
C VAL A 64 3.43 6.51 7.25
N PRO A 65 3.83 7.70 6.77
CA PRO A 65 4.72 7.81 5.61
C PRO A 65 6.05 7.08 5.80
N PHE A 66 6.54 6.46 4.73
CA PHE A 66 7.90 5.92 4.71
C PHE A 66 8.94 7.02 4.91
N PRO A 67 10.04 6.76 5.64
CA PRO A 67 11.12 7.73 5.78
C PRO A 67 11.86 7.97 4.46
N LYS A 68 12.54 9.11 4.35
CA LYS A 68 13.38 9.44 3.19
C LYS A 68 14.71 8.68 3.14
N TYR A 69 15.09 8.05 4.26
CA TYR A 69 16.29 7.23 4.36
C TYR A 69 15.93 5.75 4.21
N SER A 70 16.90 4.94 3.77
CA SER A 70 16.72 3.50 3.63
C SER A 70 17.16 2.75 4.88
N TYR A 71 16.31 1.86 5.38
CA TYR A 71 16.72 0.76 6.26
C TYR A 71 17.48 -0.26 5.41
N LYS A 72 18.68 -0.64 5.86
CA LYS A 72 19.55 -1.60 5.18
C LYS A 72 19.60 -2.89 5.98
N LYS A 73 19.68 -4.04 5.29
CA LYS A 73 19.73 -5.36 5.93
C LYS A 73 18.59 -5.59 6.91
N ALA A 74 17.41 -5.04 6.62
CA ALA A 74 16.20 -5.33 7.38
C ALA A 74 15.79 -6.78 7.11
N SER A 75 15.37 -7.52 8.13
CA SER A 75 14.96 -8.92 7.95
C SER A 75 13.49 -8.96 7.56
N LEU A 76 13.17 -9.59 6.43
CA LEU A 76 11.80 -9.82 6.02
C LEU A 76 11.33 -11.16 6.58
N VAL A 77 10.25 -11.12 7.36
CA VAL A 77 9.71 -12.29 8.08
C VAL A 77 8.25 -12.50 7.74
N TYR A 78 7.80 -13.75 7.78
CA TYR A 78 6.40 -14.09 7.51
C TYR A 78 5.57 -13.99 8.79
N ALA A 79 4.39 -13.38 8.68
CA ALA A 79 3.47 -13.26 9.81
C ALA A 79 2.88 -14.60 10.24
N TYR A 80 2.67 -14.76 11.53
CA TYR A 80 1.96 -15.88 12.13
C TYR A 80 1.01 -15.36 13.22
N PRO A 81 -0.32 -15.40 13.01
CA PRO A 81 -1.00 -15.89 11.81
C PRO A 81 -0.79 -14.99 10.59
N ALA A 82 -0.76 -15.59 9.39
CA ALA A 82 -0.47 -14.89 8.14
C ALA A 82 -1.42 -13.72 7.83
N HIS A 83 -2.68 -13.86 8.22
CA HIS A 83 -3.69 -12.83 7.99
C HIS A 83 -3.60 -11.66 9.00
N GLY A 84 -2.89 -11.77 10.12
CA GLY A 84 -2.73 -10.69 11.09
C GLY A 84 -4.01 -10.07 11.67
N CYS A 85 -5.11 -10.81 11.69
CA CYS A 85 -6.39 -10.34 12.28
C CYS A 85 -6.45 -10.57 13.79
N GLU A 86 -5.53 -11.39 14.30
CA GLU A 86 -5.29 -11.61 15.71
C GLU A 86 -3.87 -11.12 16.04
N PRO A 87 -3.54 -10.91 17.33
CA PRO A 87 -2.18 -10.60 17.73
C PRO A 87 -1.18 -11.58 17.14
N LEU A 88 -0.12 -11.06 16.51
CA LEU A 88 0.91 -11.92 15.94
C LEU A 88 1.64 -12.67 17.06
N LYS A 89 1.87 -13.94 16.81
CA LYS A 89 2.67 -14.85 17.65
C LYS A 89 4.16 -14.73 17.35
N ASN A 90 4.55 -13.97 16.32
CA ASN A 90 5.94 -13.60 16.09
C ASN A 90 6.42 -12.69 17.22
N ASN A 91 7.63 -12.92 17.73
CA ASN A 91 8.32 -11.94 18.57
C ASN A 91 9.24 -11.11 17.67
N LEU A 92 8.72 -9.99 17.14
CA LEU A 92 9.45 -9.22 16.14
C LEU A 92 10.51 -8.31 16.77
N GLY A 93 11.66 -8.23 16.11
CA GLY A 93 12.77 -7.34 16.46
C GLY A 93 12.67 -5.96 15.81
N PRO A 94 13.47 -4.98 16.28
CA PRO A 94 13.39 -3.58 15.84
C PRO A 94 13.78 -3.32 14.37
N ASN A 95 14.33 -4.32 13.66
CA ASN A 95 14.73 -4.21 12.25
C ASN A 95 14.05 -5.29 11.38
N GLU A 96 12.86 -5.72 11.78
CA GLU A 96 12.09 -6.74 11.09
C GLU A 96 10.90 -6.13 10.35
N VAL A 97 10.83 -6.43 9.06
CA VAL A 97 9.70 -6.12 8.19
C VAL A 97 8.84 -7.36 8.12
N VAL A 98 7.54 -7.22 8.37
CA VAL A 98 6.63 -8.36 8.35
C VAL A 98 5.84 -8.42 7.05
N LEU A 99 5.74 -9.63 6.47
CA LEU A 99 4.88 -9.92 5.33
C LEU A 99 3.57 -10.55 5.82
N LEU A 100 2.46 -9.91 5.49
CA LEU A 100 1.09 -10.29 5.81
C LEU A 100 0.32 -10.64 4.55
N GLU A 101 -0.71 -11.47 4.70
CA GLU A 101 -1.62 -11.83 3.63
C GLU A 101 -2.94 -11.05 3.70
N ARG A 102 -3.42 -10.64 2.53
CA ARG A 102 -4.72 -9.99 2.34
C ARG A 102 -5.86 -10.97 2.61
N GLY A 103 -6.95 -10.46 3.18
CA GLY A 103 -8.17 -11.24 3.48
C GLY A 103 -8.59 -11.12 4.96
N GLU A 104 -9.73 -11.71 5.32
CA GLU A 104 -10.26 -11.88 6.69
C GLU A 104 -10.64 -10.60 7.48
N CYS A 105 -9.80 -9.57 7.49
CA CYS A 105 -10.01 -8.33 8.26
C CYS A 105 -9.49 -7.08 7.52
N SER A 106 -9.68 -5.90 8.11
CA SER A 106 -9.27 -4.62 7.52
C SER A 106 -7.74 -4.48 7.48
N PHE A 107 -7.23 -3.68 6.53
CA PHE A 107 -5.79 -3.38 6.48
C PHE A 107 -5.31 -2.70 7.75
N VAL A 108 -6.09 -1.77 8.30
CA VAL A 108 -5.77 -1.04 9.54
C VAL A 108 -5.54 -2.02 10.69
N GLU A 109 -6.43 -2.99 10.88
CA GLU A 109 -6.29 -4.00 11.92
C GLU A 109 -5.03 -4.84 11.76
N LYS A 110 -4.73 -5.27 10.53
CA LYS A 110 -3.50 -6.03 10.22
C LYS A 110 -2.25 -5.27 10.62
N ILE A 111 -2.17 -3.99 10.24
CA ILE A 111 -0.96 -3.19 10.47
C ILE A 111 -0.82 -2.84 11.97
N ILE A 112 -1.92 -2.60 12.68
CA ILE A 112 -1.89 -2.39 14.13
C ILE A 112 -1.39 -3.65 14.85
N ASN A 113 -1.83 -4.84 14.44
CA ASN A 113 -1.34 -6.09 15.04
C ASN A 113 0.15 -6.33 14.74
N ALA A 114 0.62 -5.95 13.56
CA ALA A 114 2.05 -5.96 13.22
C ALA A 114 2.87 -4.98 14.07
N GLU A 115 2.37 -3.75 14.24
CA GLU A 115 2.99 -2.73 15.10
C GLU A 115 3.09 -3.23 16.54
N ASN A 116 2.01 -3.78 17.10
CA ASN A 116 1.98 -4.33 18.46
C ASN A 116 2.97 -5.48 18.65
N ALA A 117 3.28 -6.22 17.58
CA ALA A 117 4.26 -7.30 17.60
C ALA A 117 5.72 -6.82 17.50
N GLY A 118 5.95 -5.53 17.23
CA GLY A 118 7.28 -4.92 17.14
C GLY A 118 7.79 -4.73 15.71
N ALA A 119 6.93 -4.86 14.68
CA ALA A 119 7.35 -4.70 13.28
C ALA A 119 7.87 -3.29 13.00
N LEU A 120 8.93 -3.19 12.20
CA LEU A 120 9.45 -1.92 11.68
C LEU A 120 8.57 -1.37 10.56
N ILE A 121 8.19 -2.24 9.62
CA ILE A 121 7.36 -1.97 8.44
C ILE A 121 6.46 -3.19 8.24
N ALA A 122 5.24 -2.96 7.76
CA ALA A 122 4.36 -4.03 7.33
C ALA A 122 4.15 -4.02 5.82
N LEU A 123 4.36 -5.16 5.19
CA LEU A 123 4.05 -5.40 3.78
C LEU A 123 2.86 -6.34 3.66
N VAL A 124 1.88 -5.99 2.84
CA VAL A 124 0.70 -6.82 2.58
C VAL A 124 0.75 -7.33 1.15
N THR A 125 0.35 -8.57 0.95
CA THR A 125 0.23 -9.18 -0.38
C THR A 125 -0.99 -10.07 -0.51
N ASP A 126 -1.46 -10.23 -1.74
CA ASP A 126 -2.41 -11.29 -2.11
C ASP A 126 -1.66 -12.44 -2.79
N SER A 127 -0.88 -13.16 -1.98
CA SER A 127 -0.06 -14.31 -2.41
C SER A 127 -0.90 -15.47 -2.96
N HIS A 128 -2.18 -15.56 -2.55
CA HIS A 128 -3.12 -16.58 -2.96
C HIS A 128 -3.57 -16.39 -4.41
N SER A 129 -4.00 -15.19 -4.79
CA SER A 129 -4.37 -14.92 -6.19
C SER A 129 -3.14 -15.00 -7.11
N GLY A 130 -1.98 -14.51 -6.65
CA GLY A 130 -0.75 -14.47 -7.43
C GLY A 130 -0.84 -13.57 -8.66
N GLY A 131 -1.84 -12.67 -8.69
CA GLY A 131 -1.96 -11.65 -9.71
C GLY A 131 -0.94 -10.53 -9.50
N ASP A 132 -0.72 -9.75 -10.56
CA ASP A 132 0.16 -8.57 -10.53
C ASP A 132 -0.59 -7.29 -10.11
N ASP A 133 -1.89 -7.42 -9.81
CA ASP A 133 -2.73 -6.30 -9.42
C ASP A 133 -2.28 -5.70 -8.08
N PHE A 134 -2.01 -4.41 -8.10
CA PHE A 134 -1.79 -3.64 -6.89
C PHE A 134 -3.11 -3.17 -6.30
N VAL A 135 -3.18 -3.17 -4.96
CA VAL A 135 -4.36 -2.75 -4.21
C VAL A 135 -4.00 -1.50 -3.41
N ASP A 136 -4.78 -0.44 -3.60
CA ASP A 136 -4.72 0.72 -2.72
C ASP A 136 -5.30 0.33 -1.35
N MET A 137 -4.45 0.27 -0.34
CA MET A 137 -4.88 -0.06 1.01
C MET A 137 -5.59 1.16 1.60
N VAL A 138 -6.90 1.02 1.80
CA VAL A 138 -7.75 2.08 2.37
C VAL A 138 -8.03 1.84 3.85
N THR A 139 -8.22 2.93 4.58
CA THR A 139 -8.65 2.92 5.98
C THR A 139 -10.06 2.32 6.15
N ASP A 140 -10.39 1.90 7.37
CA ASP A 140 -11.72 1.41 7.74
C ASP A 140 -12.56 2.49 8.44
N THR A 141 -13.73 2.12 8.97
CA THR A 141 -14.64 3.06 9.66
C THR A 141 -14.15 3.48 11.04
N THR A 142 -13.10 2.86 11.58
CA THR A 142 -12.63 3.09 12.95
C THR A 142 -11.80 4.36 13.09
N LYS A 143 -11.38 4.97 11.97
CA LYS A 143 -10.48 6.14 11.92
C LYS A 143 -9.13 5.92 12.63
N ARG A 144 -8.77 4.67 12.90
CA ARG A 144 -7.46 4.32 13.43
C ARG A 144 -6.43 4.30 12.29
N GLN A 145 -5.18 4.54 12.67
CA GLN A 145 -4.03 4.48 11.78
C GLN A 145 -2.88 3.85 12.57
N ALA A 146 -2.13 2.97 11.92
CA ALA A 146 -0.95 2.37 12.54
C ALA A 146 0.23 3.36 12.56
N GLY A 147 1.07 3.27 13.58
CA GLY A 147 2.26 4.09 13.77
C GLY A 147 3.47 3.69 12.91
N ILE A 148 3.37 2.60 12.14
CA ILE A 148 4.43 2.08 11.27
C ILE A 148 4.10 2.26 9.78
N PRO A 149 5.09 2.35 8.89
CA PRO A 149 4.84 2.39 7.45
C PRO A 149 4.23 1.09 6.95
N ALA A 150 3.30 1.21 6.01
CA ALA A 150 2.62 0.07 5.39
C ALA A 150 2.67 0.18 3.87
N GLY A 151 2.97 -0.95 3.20
CA GLY A 151 2.98 -1.04 1.75
C GLY A 151 2.32 -2.31 1.23
N TYR A 152 1.79 -2.26 0.02
CA TYR A 152 1.26 -3.40 -0.70
C TYR A 152 2.24 -3.85 -1.79
N ILE A 153 2.46 -5.16 -1.91
CA ILE A 153 3.27 -5.77 -2.98
C ILE A 153 2.40 -6.70 -3.83
N SER A 154 2.76 -6.84 -5.12
CA SER A 154 2.07 -7.72 -6.06
C SER A 154 1.92 -9.14 -5.52
N GLY A 155 0.84 -9.82 -5.90
CA GLY A 155 0.60 -11.20 -5.50
C GLY A 155 1.65 -12.16 -6.07
N ALA A 156 2.09 -11.93 -7.31
CA ALA A 156 3.14 -12.74 -7.94
C ALA A 156 4.46 -12.70 -7.15
N SER A 157 4.94 -11.51 -6.77
CA SER A 157 6.12 -11.36 -5.93
C SER A 157 5.90 -11.82 -4.50
N GLY A 158 4.76 -11.50 -3.91
CA GLY A 158 4.40 -11.95 -2.58
C GLY A 158 4.37 -13.47 -2.45
N ARG A 159 3.86 -14.19 -3.47
CA ARG A 159 3.88 -15.66 -3.51
C ARG A 159 5.31 -16.20 -3.46
N ARG A 160 6.24 -15.65 -4.27
CA ARG A 160 7.64 -16.10 -4.30
C ARG A 160 8.35 -15.86 -2.97
N ILE A 161 8.14 -14.68 -2.38
CA ILE A 161 8.72 -14.31 -1.09
C ILE A 161 8.15 -15.20 0.01
N ARG A 162 6.82 -15.37 0.07
CA ARG A 162 6.16 -16.27 1.01
C ARG A 162 6.68 -17.70 0.91
N ASP A 163 6.72 -18.26 -0.28
CA ASP A 163 7.13 -19.65 -0.48
C ASP A 163 8.58 -19.86 -0.02
N PHE A 164 9.45 -18.88 -0.24
CA PHE A 164 10.81 -18.92 0.32
C PHE A 164 10.81 -18.88 1.85
N LEU A 165 10.06 -17.96 2.46
CA LEU A 165 9.99 -17.82 3.92
C LEU A 165 9.38 -19.03 4.63
N LEU A 166 8.48 -19.77 3.97
CA LEU A 166 7.81 -20.94 4.55
C LEU A 166 8.55 -22.25 4.32
N TYR A 167 9.20 -22.41 3.18
CA TYR A 167 9.72 -23.71 2.72
C TYR A 167 11.23 -23.74 2.55
N SER A 168 11.94 -22.69 2.93
CA SER A 168 13.41 -22.65 2.92
C SER A 168 13.97 -22.30 4.29
N ASP A 169 15.17 -22.79 4.61
CA ASP A 169 15.87 -22.48 5.87
C ASP A 169 16.60 -21.12 5.86
N GLY A 170 16.39 -20.31 4.81
CA GLY A 170 17.11 -19.06 4.59
C GLY A 170 16.37 -17.83 5.11
N SER A 171 17.13 -16.80 5.48
CA SER A 171 16.60 -15.47 5.82
C SER A 171 16.56 -14.56 4.59
N ILE A 172 15.55 -13.68 4.51
CA ILE A 172 15.53 -12.59 3.53
C ILE A 172 16.04 -11.31 4.18
N GLN A 173 17.06 -10.68 3.59
CA GLN A 173 17.53 -9.35 3.97
C GLN A 173 17.19 -8.35 2.88
N ILE A 174 16.67 -7.19 3.26
CA ILE A 174 16.19 -6.18 2.32
C ILE A 174 16.74 -4.78 2.63
N THR A 175 16.72 -3.93 1.60
CA THR A 175 16.90 -2.49 1.70
C THR A 175 15.62 -1.76 1.29
N ILE A 176 15.04 -0.98 2.20
CA ILE A 176 13.69 -0.38 2.07
C ILE A 176 13.57 0.97 2.80
N PRO A 177 12.86 1.98 2.26
CA PRO A 177 12.59 2.15 0.83
C PRO A 177 13.89 2.47 0.07
N LEU A 178 13.93 2.25 -1.24
CA LEU A 178 15.04 2.71 -2.08
C LEU A 178 14.93 4.21 -2.33
N ASN A 179 16.03 4.94 -2.07
CA ASN A 179 16.13 6.36 -2.37
C ASN A 179 16.53 6.55 -3.85
N HIS A 180 15.54 6.52 -4.76
CA HIS A 180 15.79 6.87 -6.17
C HIS A 180 14.93 8.06 -6.57
N THR A 181 15.59 9.17 -6.92
CA THR A 181 14.99 10.24 -7.71
C THR A 181 14.30 9.66 -8.95
N LEU A 182 13.08 10.10 -9.24
CA LEU A 182 12.23 9.67 -10.38
C LEU A 182 12.97 9.57 -11.74
N ALA A 183 14.08 10.28 -11.92
CA ALA A 183 14.93 10.20 -13.12
C ALA A 183 15.67 8.86 -13.31
N THR A 184 15.88 8.08 -12.25
CA THR A 184 16.58 6.76 -12.28
C THR A 184 15.62 5.58 -12.45
N LEU A 185 14.31 5.78 -12.30
CA LEU A 185 13.29 4.72 -12.39
C LEU A 185 13.01 4.22 -13.81
N ARG A 186 13.55 4.88 -14.85
CA ARG A 186 13.48 4.35 -16.23
C ARG A 186 14.37 3.11 -16.42
N GLU A 187 15.31 2.88 -15.51
CA GLU A 187 16.19 1.71 -15.49
C GLU A 187 16.14 1.08 -14.09
N ILE A 188 14.99 0.46 -13.74
CA ILE A 188 14.92 -0.34 -12.51
C ILE A 188 15.97 -1.45 -12.63
N PRO A 189 17.02 -1.48 -11.78
CA PRO A 189 18.27 -2.18 -12.11
C PRO A 189 18.13 -3.70 -12.26
N ASN A 190 17.07 -4.31 -11.71
CA ASN A 190 16.84 -5.75 -11.80
C ASN A 190 15.39 -6.09 -11.41
N LYS A 191 14.46 -6.16 -12.36
CA LYS A 191 13.05 -6.50 -12.06
C LYS A 191 12.86 -8.00 -11.85
N PRO A 192 11.91 -8.43 -11.01
CA PRO A 192 11.60 -9.85 -10.87
C PRO A 192 11.06 -10.42 -12.19
N PRO A 193 11.54 -11.59 -12.64
CA PRO A 193 11.16 -12.15 -13.94
C PRO A 193 9.73 -12.70 -14.01
N TRP A 194 8.99 -12.66 -12.89
CA TRP A 194 7.64 -13.21 -12.78
C TRP A 194 6.53 -12.16 -12.71
N GLU A 195 6.86 -10.87 -12.75
CA GLU A 195 5.84 -9.81 -12.84
C GLU A 195 5.54 -9.53 -14.31
N LEU A 196 4.25 -9.54 -14.69
CA LEU A 196 3.78 -9.22 -16.03
C LEU A 196 3.67 -7.70 -16.18
N TRP A 197 4.73 -7.10 -16.72
CA TRP A 197 4.79 -5.74 -17.24
C TRP A 197 3.99 -5.50 -18.52
#